data_AF-A0A3B8WDP6-F1
#
_entry.id   AF-A0A3B8WDP6-F1
#
_cell.length_a   1.000
_cell.length_b   1.000
_cell.length_c   1.000
_cell.angle_alpha   90.00
_cell.angle_beta   90.00
_cell.angle_gamma   90.00
#
_symmetry.space_group_name_H-M   'P 1'
#
loop_
_entity.id
_entity.type
_entity.pdbx_description
1 polymer ?
#
loop_
_entity_poly.entity_id
_entity_poly.type
_entity_poly.pdbx_seq_one_letter_code
_entity_poly.pdbx_strand_id
1 'polypeptide(L)' 'HIAHDFEDPLTWSHNKVEGKLDYTSLLYIPKRAPFDLYNREAPRGLKLYVQRVFIMDDAEQFLPLYLRFAKGVI' A
#
# COMPACT_ATOMS: atom_id res chain seq x y z
N HIS A 1 9.33 -9.21 1.18
CA HIS A 1 7.94 -9.41 1.64
C HIS A 1 7.43 -8.10 2.23
N ILE A 2 6.69 -7.30 1.45
CA ILE A 2 6.20 -5.96 1.88
C ILE A 2 4.89 -6.06 2.68
N ALA A 3 4.09 -7.10 2.43
CA ALA A 3 2.76 -7.28 3.04
C ALA A 3 2.71 -8.28 4.21
N HIS A 4 3.83 -8.88 4.62
CA HIS A 4 3.88 -10.00 5.58
C HIS A 4 2.90 -11.16 5.28
N ASP A 5 2.39 -11.23 4.06
CA ASP A 5 1.56 -12.32 3.56
C ASP A 5 2.44 -13.31 2.80
N PHE A 6 2.09 -14.59 2.92
CA PHE A 6 2.74 -15.70 2.23
C PHE A 6 1.99 -16.11 0.97
N GLU A 7 0.76 -15.63 0.77
CA GLU A 7 0.01 -15.85 -0.46
C GLU A 7 0.34 -14.82 -1.54
N ASP A 8 0.31 -15.27 -2.80
CA ASP A 8 0.44 -14.37 -3.94
C ASP A 8 -0.73 -13.37 -3.99
N PRO A 9 -0.46 -12.09 -4.31
CA PRO A 9 -1.51 -11.09 -4.46
C PRO A 9 -2.44 -11.47 -5.63
N LEU A 10 -3.73 -11.14 -5.52
CA LEU A 10 -4.69 -11.32 -6.61
C LEU A 10 -4.25 -10.57 -7.86
N THR A 11 -3.81 -9.33 -7.65
CA THR A 11 -3.32 -8.45 -8.71
C THR A 11 -2.42 -7.39 -8.12
N TRP A 12 -1.61 -6.79 -8.98
CA TRP A 12 -0.74 -5.67 -8.64
C TRP A 12 -0.79 -4.63 -9.75
N SER A 13 -0.59 -3.38 -9.37
CA SER A 13 -0.54 -2.25 -10.30
C SER A 13 0.74 -1.47 -10.03
N HIS A 14 1.60 -1.41 -11.03
CA HIS A 14 2.83 -0.63 -11.00
C HIS A 14 2.70 0.53 -11.98
N ASN A 15 2.61 1.74 -11.45
CA ASN A 15 2.46 2.95 -12.25
C ASN A 15 3.60 3.91 -11.94
N LYS A 16 4.21 4.42 -13.01
CA LYS A 16 5.15 5.53 -12.95
C LYS A 16 4.43 6.76 -13.51
N VAL A 17 4.29 7.80 -12.70
CA VAL A 17 3.67 9.05 -13.09
C VAL A 17 4.77 10.10 -13.20
N GLU A 18 4.81 10.78 -14.34
CA GLU A 18 5.74 11.87 -14.63
C GLU A 18 4.94 13.16 -14.92
N GLY A 19 5.41 14.32 -14.44
CA GLY A 19 4.80 15.62 -14.75
C GLY A 19 4.78 16.58 -13.56
N LYS A 20 3.59 16.95 -13.09
CA LYS A 20 3.44 17.86 -11.93
C LYS A 20 3.86 17.20 -10.61
N LEU A 21 3.73 15.88 -10.54
CA LEU A 21 4.15 15.05 -9.42
C LEU A 21 4.87 13.83 -10.01
N ASP A 22 6.14 13.68 -9.70
CA ASP A 22 6.96 12.54 -10.12
C ASP A 22 6.97 11.50 -9.00
N TYR A 23 6.26 10.38 -9.20
CA TYR A 23 6.22 9.29 -8.23
C TYR A 23 6.07 7.93 -8.91
N THR A 24 6.50 6.89 -8.21
CA THR A 24 6.35 5.50 -8.63
C THR A 24 5.50 4.79 -7.60
N SER A 25 4.28 4.42 -7.98
CA SER A 25 3.36 3.69 -7.11
C SER A 25 3.34 2.21 -7.47
N LEU A 26 3.39 1.35 -6.46
CA LEU A 26 3.23 -0.09 -6.59
C LEU A 26 2.22 -0.57 -5.56
N LEU A 27 1.03 -0.92 -6.04
CA LEU A 27 -0.11 -1.32 -5.24
C LEU A 27 -0.40 -2.81 -5.44
N TYR A 28 -0.78 -3.48 -4.37
CA TYR A 28 -1.11 -4.89 -4.32
C TYR A 28 -2.48 -5.09 -3.69
N ILE A 29 -3.28 -5.97 -4.29
CA ILE A 29 -4.55 -6.42 -3.72
C ILE A 29 -4.34 -7.82 -3.13
N PRO A 30 -4.49 -7.99 -1.80
CA PRO A 30 -4.30 -9.29 -1.17
C PRO A 30 -5.43 -10.25 -1.57
N LYS A 31 -5.11 -11.54 -1.69
CA LYS A 31 -6.10 -12.58 -2.04
C LYS A 31 -7.07 -12.88 -0.91
N ARG A 32 -6.60 -12.76 0.33
CA ARG A 32 -7.42 -12.86 1.54
C ARG A 32 -7.51 -11.51 2.21
N ALA A 33 -8.67 -11.26 2.81
CA ALA A 33 -8.83 -10.13 3.71
C ALA A 33 -7.87 -10.29 4.91
N PRO A 34 -7.10 -9.25 5.27
CA PRO A 34 -6.30 -9.24 6.49
C PRO A 34 -7.15 -9.52 7.73
N PHE A 35 -6.59 -10.21 8.73
CA PHE A 35 -7.31 -10.55 9.96
C PHE A 35 -7.78 -9.32 10.75
N ASP A 36 -7.04 -8.22 10.63
CA ASP A 36 -7.26 -6.95 11.30
C ASP A 36 -8.13 -5.98 10.47
N LEU A 37 -8.69 -6.43 9.33
CA LEU A 37 -9.49 -5.59 8.45
C LEU A 37 -10.69 -4.94 9.17
N TYR A 38 -11.27 -5.62 10.16
CA TYR A 38 -12.41 -5.11 10.94
C TYR A 38 -12.01 -4.35 12.20
N ASN A 39 -10.72 -4.36 12.56
CA ASN A 39 -10.22 -3.62 13.70
C ASN A 39 -9.99 -2.14 13.29
N ARG A 40 -10.54 -1.22 14.08
CA ARG A 40 -10.49 0.22 13.80
C ARG A 40 -9.10 0.80 14.03
N GLU A 41 -8.31 0.18 14.90
CA GLU A 41 -6.95 0.62 15.28
C GLU A 41 -5.84 -0.14 14.53
N ALA A 42 -6.20 -0.94 13.53
CA ALA A 42 -5.23 -1.71 12.76
C ALA A 42 -4.30 -0.81 11.93
N PRO A 43 -2.99 -1.12 11.87
CA PRO A 43 -2.07 -0.43 10.99
C PRO A 43 -2.49 -0.60 9.52
N ARG A 44 -2.77 0.53 8.88
CA ARG A 44 -3.29 0.61 7.52
C ARG A 44 -2.52 1.69 6.76
N GLY A 45 -2.41 1.54 5.45
CA GLY A 45 -1.73 2.51 4.59
C GLY A 45 -0.62 1.90 3.75
N LEU A 46 0.09 2.77 3.05
CA LEU A 46 1.16 2.44 2.13
C LEU A 46 2.51 2.80 2.73
N LYS A 47 3.57 2.09 2.35
CA LYS A 47 4.93 2.51 2.70
C LYS A 47 5.30 3.68 1.80
N LEU A 48 5.68 4.79 2.42
CA LEU A 48 6.09 5.99 1.72
C LEU A 48 7.61 5.99 1.55
N TYR A 49 8.03 6.14 0.30
CA TYR A 49 9.40 6.34 -0.12
C TYR A 49 9.52 7.69 -0.82
N VAL A 50 10.54 8.47 -0.43
CA VAL A 50 10.91 9.71 -1.12
C VAL A 50 12.32 9.53 -1.65
N GLN A 51 12.52 9.71 -2.95
CA GLN A 51 13.83 9.51 -3.60
C GLN A 51 14.47 8.15 -3.29
N ARG A 52 13.66 7.08 -3.23
CA ARG A 52 14.07 5.70 -2.85
C ARG A 52 14.53 5.55 -1.39
N VAL A 53 14.34 6.58 -0.54
CA VAL A 53 14.57 6.52 0.90
C VAL A 53 13.25 6.24 1.59
N PHE A 54 13.22 5.23 2.46
CA PHE A 54 12.04 4.93 3.28
C PHE A 54 11.78 6.05 4.28
N ILE A 55 10.55 6.54 4.33
CA ILE A 55 10.15 7.64 5.23
C ILE A 55 9.26 7.12 6.36
N MET A 56 8.18 6.42 6.02
CA MET A 56 7.23 5.89 7.00
C MET A 56 6.48 4.66 6.48
N ASP A 57 6.07 3.80 7.41
CA ASP A 57 5.07 2.76 7.18
C ASP A 57 3.66 3.35 7.44
N ASP A 58 2.62 2.74 6.88
CA ASP A 58 1.21 3.08 7.19
C ASP A 58 0.76 4.52 6.87
N ALA A 59 1.11 5.02 5.68
CA ALA A 59 0.61 6.31 5.21
C ALA A 59 -0.89 6.23 4.82
N GLU A 60 -1.78 6.44 5.80
CA GLU A 60 -3.24 6.37 5.63
C GLU A 60 -3.82 7.45 4.69
N GLN A 61 -3.09 8.54 4.48
CA GLN A 61 -3.55 9.73 3.76
C GLN A 61 -3.72 9.49 2.26
N PHE A 62 -3.08 8.46 1.70
CA PHE A 62 -3.10 8.17 0.27
C PHE A 62 -4.27 7.29 -0.16
N LEU A 63 -4.93 6.60 0.77
CA LEU A 63 -6.01 5.66 0.47
C LEU A 63 -7.29 6.00 1.23
N PRO A 64 -8.46 6.00 0.56
CA PRO A 64 -9.73 6.15 1.23
C PRO A 64 -10.07 4.89 2.07
N LEU A 65 -10.93 5.07 3.08
CA LEU A 65 -11.27 4.01 4.05
C LEU A 65 -11.79 2.70 3.41
N TYR A 66 -12.45 2.80 2.26
CA TYR A 66 -12.97 1.63 1.54
C TYR A 66 -11.88 0.84 0.80
N LEU A 67 -10.69 1.41 0.59
CA LEU A 67 -9.52 0.72 0.02
C LEU A 67 -8.48 0.34 1.08
N ARG A 68 -8.85 0.30 2.37
CA ARG A 68 -7.91 0.01 3.47
C ARG A 68 -7.22 -1.37 3.39
N PHE A 69 -7.73 -2.28 2.56
CA PHE A 69 -7.14 -3.60 2.31
C PHE A 69 -5.98 -3.55 1.31
N ALA A 70 -5.84 -2.48 0.54
CA ALA A 70 -4.74 -2.34 -0.40
C ALA A 70 -3.42 -2.15 0.36
N LYS A 71 -2.39 -2.87 -0.08
CA LYS A 71 -1.03 -2.78 0.47
C LYS A 71 -0.10 -2.36 -0.65
N GLY A 72 0.98 -1.65 -0.35
CA GLY A 72 1.86 -1.18 -1.41
C GLY A 72 2.87 -0.16 -0.95
N VAL A 73 3.61 0.35 -1.93
CA VAL A 73 4.62 1.38 -1.76
C VAL A 73 4.35 2.52 -2.73
N ILE A 74 4.62 3.74 -2.30
CA ILE A 74 4.56 4.95 -3.12
C ILE A 74 5.80 5.81 -2.89
#